data_AF-A0A9X0QBB8-F1
#
_entry.id   AF-A0A9X0QBB8-F1
#
_cell.length_a   1.000
_cell.length_b   1.000
_cell.length_c   1.000
_cell.angle_alpha   90.00
_cell.angle_beta   90.00
_cell.angle_gamma   90.00
#
_symmetry.space_group_name_H-M   'P 1'
#
loop_
_entity.id
_entity.type
_entity.pdbx_description
1 polymer ?
#
loop_
_entity_poly.entity_id
_entity_poly.type
_entity_poly.pdbx_seq_one_letter_code
_entity_poly.pdbx_strand_id
1 'polypeptide(L)'
;MIAITGATGITDTFNFSTAVTGIVFSEVSLGQPGVATQYTFDQGFSIEACGPNAVFGGGCITHSGDTLLGHVSDGTILFTGGPATSLSFTSQNPEFWNGFTIGLIEGPTPPPAVPEPDTLALVVRAF
;
A
#
# COMPACT_ATOMS: atom_id res chain seq x y z
N MET A 1 -4.45 11.13 5.34
CA MET A 1 -4.72 10.00 6.24
C MET A 1 -6.19 9.66 6.17
N ILE A 2 -6.50 8.38 6.08
CA ILE A 2 -7.83 7.79 6.12
C ILE A 2 -7.92 7.03 7.45
N ALA A 3 -8.95 7.31 8.25
CA ALA A 3 -9.21 6.59 9.49
C ALA A 3 -10.15 5.42 9.22
N ILE A 4 -9.89 4.28 9.86
CA ILE A 4 -10.79 3.12 9.83
C ILE A 4 -11.37 2.85 11.21
N THR A 5 -12.67 2.60 11.20
CA THR A 5 -13.42 1.97 12.28
C THR A 5 -13.99 0.68 11.72
N GLY A 6 -13.57 -0.47 12.24
CA GLY A 6 -13.82 -1.74 11.57
C GLY A 6 -14.90 -2.61 12.21
N ALA A 7 -15.38 -3.58 11.42
CA ALA A 7 -15.98 -4.82 11.89
C ALA A 7 -15.13 -5.99 11.33
N THR A 8 -15.10 -7.13 12.03
CA THR A 8 -14.35 -8.30 11.54
C THR A 8 -14.88 -8.77 10.19
N GLY A 9 -13.99 -9.02 9.23
CA GLY A 9 -14.31 -9.58 7.92
C GLY A 9 -14.76 -8.55 6.88
N ILE A 10 -14.59 -7.26 7.16
CA ILE A 10 -14.84 -6.20 6.17
C ILE A 10 -13.65 -6.06 5.23
N THR A 11 -13.93 -6.06 3.93
CA THR A 11 -12.95 -5.83 2.86
C THR A 11 -13.09 -4.40 2.34
N ASP A 12 -12.00 -3.65 2.38
CA ASP A 12 -11.87 -2.32 1.80
C ASP A 12 -11.03 -2.42 0.52
N THR A 13 -11.45 -1.72 -0.54
CA THR A 13 -10.77 -1.76 -1.85
C THR A 13 -10.51 -0.35 -2.38
N PHE A 14 -9.24 -0.08 -2.69
CA PHE A 14 -8.84 1.07 -3.50
C PHE A 14 -8.88 0.69 -4.96
N ASN A 15 -9.45 1.57 -5.80
CA ASN A 15 -9.47 1.41 -7.25
C ASN A 15 -8.66 2.55 -7.87
N PHE A 16 -7.76 2.21 -8.79
CA PHE A 16 -6.93 3.14 -9.53
C PHE A 16 -7.45 3.26 -10.97
N SER A 17 -7.51 4.49 -11.50
CA SER A 17 -7.98 4.73 -12.88
C SER A 17 -7.05 4.17 -13.96
N THR A 18 -5.80 3.86 -13.58
CA THR A 18 -4.77 3.24 -14.40
C THR A 18 -3.97 2.27 -13.54
N ALA A 19 -3.28 1.30 -14.14
CA ALA A 19 -2.38 0.44 -13.38
C ALA A 19 -1.24 1.26 -12.76
N VAL A 20 -0.98 1.04 -11.46
CA VAL A 20 0.08 1.74 -10.70
C VAL A 20 1.05 0.72 -10.10
N THR A 21 2.31 1.10 -9.95
CA THR A 21 3.35 0.33 -9.25
C THR A 21 3.86 1.11 -8.04
N GLY A 22 4.54 0.42 -7.13
CA GLY A 22 5.19 1.08 -6.01
C GLY A 22 4.18 1.66 -5.02
N ILE A 23 3.09 0.92 -4.78
CA ILE A 23 2.09 1.33 -3.80
C ILE A 23 2.72 1.23 -2.42
N VAL A 24 2.66 2.32 -1.66
CA VAL A 24 3.07 2.36 -0.25
C VAL A 24 1.86 2.56 0.64
N PHE A 25 1.86 1.90 1.78
CA PHE A 25 0.81 1.98 2.78
C PHE A 25 1.45 2.19 4.14
N SER A 26 1.19 3.36 4.72
CA SER A 26 1.74 3.78 6.01
C SER A 26 0.63 3.71 7.04
N GLU A 27 0.77 2.78 7.98
CA GLU A 27 -0.18 2.44 9.03
C GLU A 27 0.19 3.12 10.35
N VAL A 28 -0.80 3.61 11.08
CA VAL A 28 -0.67 4.18 12.41
C VAL A 28 -1.66 3.55 13.39
N SER A 29 -1.14 3.13 14.54
CA SER A 29 -1.89 2.61 15.67
C SER A 29 -2.69 1.35 15.35
N LEU A 30 -2.13 0.42 14.59
CA LEU A 30 -2.79 -0.86 14.32
C LEU A 30 -2.82 -1.73 15.57
N GLY A 31 -4.02 -2.08 16.01
CA GLY A 31 -4.30 -2.80 17.24
C GLY A 31 -4.27 -1.90 18.46
N GLN A 32 -4.87 -2.41 19.54
CA GLN A 32 -4.97 -1.72 20.82
C GLN A 32 -4.40 -2.60 21.95
N PRO A 33 -4.10 -2.04 23.14
CA PRO A 33 -3.61 -2.85 24.25
C PRO A 33 -4.54 -4.03 24.55
N GLY A 34 -4.00 -5.25 24.52
CA GLY A 34 -4.74 -6.49 24.75
C GLY A 34 -5.51 -7.06 23.53
N VAL A 35 -5.61 -6.35 22.40
CA VAL A 35 -6.29 -6.83 21.19
C VAL A 35 -5.43 -6.54 19.95
N ALA A 36 -4.86 -7.59 19.36
CA ALA A 36 -4.15 -7.47 18.09
C ALA A 36 -5.15 -7.32 16.93
N THR A 37 -4.85 -6.42 16.00
CA THR A 37 -5.62 -6.20 14.77
C THR A 37 -4.78 -6.63 13.57
N GLN A 38 -5.46 -7.08 12.51
CA GLN A 38 -4.79 -7.58 11.32
C GLN A 38 -5.48 -7.14 10.03
N TYR A 39 -4.67 -6.88 9.02
CA TYR A 39 -5.09 -6.60 7.65
C TYR A 39 -4.49 -7.64 6.70
N THR A 40 -5.34 -8.44 6.07
CA THR A 40 -4.91 -9.38 5.03
C THR A 40 -5.11 -8.74 3.67
N PHE A 41 -4.00 -8.43 3.00
CA PHE A 41 -3.98 -7.84 1.67
C PHE A 41 -4.15 -8.88 0.57
N ASP A 42 -4.60 -8.46 -0.61
CA ASP A 42 -4.71 -9.31 -1.81
C ASP A 42 -3.40 -9.43 -2.61
N GLN A 43 -2.31 -8.83 -2.10
CA GLN A 43 -0.98 -8.88 -2.66
C GLN A 43 0.10 -8.83 -1.57
N GLY A 44 1.27 -9.39 -1.88
CA GLY A 44 2.42 -9.39 -0.99
C GLY A 44 3.08 -8.02 -0.83
N PHE A 45 3.77 -7.84 0.29
CA PHE A 45 4.44 -6.60 0.66
C PHE A 45 5.71 -6.86 1.49
N SER A 46 6.56 -5.84 1.59
CA SER A 46 7.69 -5.75 2.52
C SER A 46 7.47 -4.61 3.51
N ILE A 47 8.00 -4.76 4.73
CA ILE A 47 8.05 -3.67 5.71
C ILE A 47 9.30 -2.84 5.42
N GLU A 48 9.10 -1.56 5.10
CA GLU A 48 10.18 -0.63 4.76
C GLU A 48 10.66 0.18 5.98
N ALA A 49 9.73 0.50 6.88
CA ALA A 49 10.02 1.20 8.12
C ALA A 49 8.99 0.85 9.18
N CYS A 50 9.38 0.82 10.45
CA CYS A 50 8.45 0.61 11.55
C CYS A 50 9.05 1.11 12.87
N GLY A 51 8.21 1.18 13.89
CA GLY A 51 8.60 1.53 15.24
C GLY A 51 7.71 2.61 15.84
N PRO A 52 7.99 3.00 17.09
CA PRO A 52 7.15 3.96 17.80
C PRO A 52 7.04 5.30 17.06
N ASN A 53 5.83 5.82 16.91
CA ASN A 53 5.64 7.21 16.47
C ASN A 53 5.43 8.19 17.64
N ALA A 54 5.49 9.49 17.35
CA ALA A 54 5.33 10.56 18.34
C ALA A 54 3.89 10.80 18.81
N VAL A 55 2.89 10.19 18.16
CA VAL A 55 1.47 10.46 18.42
C VAL A 55 0.91 9.48 19.46
N PHE A 56 1.13 8.19 19.26
CA PHE A 56 0.55 7.12 20.08
C PHE A 56 1.58 6.29 20.84
N GLY A 57 2.87 6.46 20.57
CA GLY A 57 3.93 5.70 21.24
C GLY A 57 3.69 4.19 21.09
N GLY A 58 3.75 3.67 19.86
CA GLY A 58 3.50 2.26 19.54
C GLY A 58 4.75 1.39 19.40
N GLY A 59 4.57 0.20 18.84
CA GLY A 59 5.61 -0.74 18.43
C GLY A 59 5.78 -0.84 16.92
N CYS A 60 6.67 -1.73 16.48
CA CYS A 60 6.80 -2.07 15.06
C CYS A 60 5.60 -2.94 14.61
N ILE A 61 5.06 -2.68 13.42
CA ILE A 61 4.17 -3.63 12.73
C ILE A 61 4.94 -4.90 12.34
N THR A 62 4.25 -6.04 12.28
CA THR A 62 4.83 -7.31 11.83
C THR A 62 3.93 -7.93 10.76
N HIS A 63 4.36 -9.03 10.13
CA HIS A 63 3.52 -9.70 9.15
C HIS A 63 3.71 -11.21 9.14
N SER A 64 2.71 -11.91 8.60
CA SER A 64 2.77 -13.32 8.25
C SER A 64 2.15 -13.51 6.86
N GLY A 65 2.98 -13.83 5.87
CA GLY A 65 2.57 -13.78 4.46
C GLY A 65 2.06 -12.39 4.09
N ASP A 66 0.86 -12.34 3.52
CA ASP A 66 0.18 -11.11 3.09
C ASP A 66 -0.70 -10.50 4.19
N THR A 67 -0.56 -10.97 5.44
CA THR A 67 -1.28 -10.43 6.59
C THR A 67 -0.40 -9.55 7.44
N LEU A 68 -0.73 -8.27 7.51
CA LEU A 68 -0.15 -7.29 8.42
C LEU A 68 -0.76 -7.46 9.81
N LEU A 69 0.09 -7.41 10.83
CA LEU A 69 -0.26 -7.64 12.24
C LEU A 69 0.20 -6.46 13.09
N GLY A 70 -0.68 -5.97 13.97
CA GLY A 70 -0.38 -4.86 14.88
C GLY A 70 -0.92 -5.08 16.29
N HIS A 71 -0.20 -4.51 17.27
CA HIS A 71 -0.62 -4.41 18.66
C HIS A 71 -0.18 -3.05 19.21
N VAL A 72 -0.96 -2.00 18.90
CA VAL A 72 -0.53 -0.60 19.02
C VAL A 72 0.75 -0.40 18.21
N SER A 73 0.70 -0.73 16.92
CA SER A 73 1.88 -0.76 16.07
C SER A 73 1.80 0.22 14.91
N ASP A 74 2.96 0.72 14.50
CA ASP A 74 3.11 1.67 13.40
C ASP A 74 4.15 1.17 12.39
N GLY A 75 3.98 1.57 11.14
CA GLY A 75 5.00 1.39 10.12
C GLY A 75 4.51 1.59 8.70
N THR A 76 5.42 1.43 7.75
CA THR A 76 5.17 1.61 6.33
C THR A 76 5.55 0.35 5.58
N ILE A 77 4.64 -0.12 4.73
CA ILE A 77 4.83 -1.26 3.85
C ILE A 77 4.87 -0.81 2.39
N LEU A 78 5.63 -1.54 1.58
CA LEU A 78 5.69 -1.40 0.13
C LEU A 78 5.15 -2.68 -0.50
N PHE A 79 4.15 -2.55 -1.36
CA PHE A 79 3.64 -3.69 -2.11
C PHE A 79 4.64 -4.12 -3.18
N THR A 80 4.96 -5.41 -3.18
CA THR A 80 6.00 -6.00 -4.03
C THR A 80 5.44 -6.67 -5.29
N GLY A 81 4.13 -6.61 -5.47
CA GLY A 81 3.43 -7.05 -6.68
C GLY A 81 3.76 -6.20 -7.92
N GLY A 82 3.32 -6.67 -9.08
CA GLY A 82 3.38 -5.92 -10.34
C GLY A 82 2.38 -4.75 -10.40
N PRO A 83 2.24 -4.09 -11.56
CA PRO A 83 1.26 -3.03 -11.75
C PRO A 83 -0.16 -3.49 -11.38
N ALA A 84 -0.84 -2.74 -10.53
CA ALA A 84 -2.18 -3.08 -10.02
C ALA A 84 -3.18 -1.97 -10.33
N THR A 85 -4.41 -2.34 -10.68
CA THR A 85 -5.55 -1.42 -10.85
C THR A 85 -6.42 -1.33 -9.60
N SER A 86 -6.19 -2.21 -8.62
CA SER A 86 -6.85 -2.20 -7.33
C SER A 86 -5.91 -2.74 -6.26
N LEU A 87 -6.19 -2.36 -5.02
CA LEU A 87 -5.60 -2.95 -3.83
C LEU A 87 -6.70 -3.17 -2.82
N SER A 88 -6.84 -4.38 -2.30
CA SER A 88 -7.83 -4.71 -1.30
C SER A 88 -7.18 -5.24 -0.03
N PHE A 89 -7.82 -5.01 1.10
CA PHE A 89 -7.48 -5.67 2.34
C PHE A 89 -8.71 -6.00 3.15
N THR A 90 -8.63 -7.10 3.89
CA THR A 90 -9.69 -7.55 4.80
C THR A 90 -9.22 -7.39 6.23
N SER A 91 -10.02 -6.70 7.03
CA SER A 91 -9.74 -6.49 8.45
C SER A 91 -10.23 -7.65 9.31
N GLN A 92 -9.45 -8.04 10.31
CA GLN A 92 -9.92 -8.90 11.42
C GLN A 92 -9.51 -8.32 12.76
N ASN A 93 -10.32 -8.62 13.79
CA ASN A 93 -10.15 -8.12 15.16
C ASN A 93 -10.13 -6.59 15.20
N PRO A 94 -11.22 -5.93 14.81
CA PRO A 94 -11.26 -4.48 14.68
C PRO A 94 -11.08 -3.79 16.04
N GLU A 95 -10.55 -2.58 15.98
CA GLU A 95 -10.44 -1.68 17.11
C GLU A 95 -11.26 -0.40 16.87
N PHE A 96 -11.32 0.45 17.89
CA PHE A 96 -12.09 1.71 17.81
C PHE A 96 -11.49 2.72 16.84
N TRP A 97 -10.18 2.69 16.62
CA TRP A 97 -9.50 3.60 15.73
C TRP A 97 -8.12 3.10 15.33
N ASN A 98 -7.85 3.15 14.03
CA ASN A 98 -6.52 3.27 13.46
C ASN A 98 -6.60 4.11 12.19
N GLY A 99 -5.48 4.27 11.50
CA GLY A 99 -5.52 4.91 10.21
C GLY A 99 -4.31 4.63 9.36
N PHE A 100 -4.45 4.95 8.09
CA PHE A 100 -3.37 4.80 7.14
C PHE A 100 -3.30 5.94 6.16
N THR A 101 -2.16 6.01 5.48
CA THR A 101 -1.97 6.81 4.29
C THR A 101 -1.49 5.89 3.18
N ILE A 102 -2.16 5.92 2.04
CA ILE A 102 -1.73 5.25 0.82
C ILE A 102 -1.07 6.25 -0.12
N GLY A 103 -0.02 5.83 -0.80
CA GLY A 103 0.69 6.65 -1.77
C GLY A 103 1.41 5.79 -2.80
N LEU A 104 2.18 6.46 -3.67
CA LEU A 104 3.07 5.82 -4.62
C LEU A 104 4.48 6.32 -4.34
N ILE A 105 5.47 5.42 -4.39
CA ILE A 105 6.86 5.86 -4.59
C ILE A 105 6.98 6.41 -6.00
N GLU A 106 7.46 7.64 -6.14
CA GLU A 106 7.78 8.18 -7.45
C GLU A 106 8.90 7.34 -8.07
N GLY A 107 8.54 6.50 -9.05
CA GLY A 107 9.53 5.92 -9.95
C GLY A 107 10.21 7.04 -10.75
N PRO A 108 11.44 6.83 -11.25
CA PRO A 108 12.00 7.78 -12.21
C PRO A 108 10.99 7.96 -13.34
N THR A 109 10.53 9.19 -13.56
CA THR A 109 9.68 9.53 -14.71
C THR A 109 10.27 8.85 -15.94
N PRO A 110 9.52 7.98 -16.65
CA PRO A 110 10.00 7.40 -17.88
C PRO A 110 10.44 8.56 -18.78
N PRO A 111 11.66 8.52 -19.35
CA PRO A 111 12.02 9.51 -20.35
C PRO A 111 10.92 9.52 -21.42
N PRO A 112 10.55 10.69 -21.96
CA PRO A 112 9.51 10.78 -22.98
C PRO A 112 9.80 9.74 -24.06
N ALA A 113 8.77 8.97 -24.46
CA ALA A 113 8.92 7.91 -25.44
C ALA A 113 9.65 8.46 -26.67
N VAL A 114 10.92 8.07 -26.84
CA VAL A 114 11.69 8.40 -28.04
C VAL A 114 11.12 7.48 -29.12
N PRO A 115 10.49 8.00 -30.18
CA PRO A 115 9.99 7.15 -31.25
C PRO A 115 11.15 6.33 -31.81
N GLU A 116 11.01 5.01 -31.85
CA GLU A 116 12.04 4.15 -32.43
C GLU A 116 12.25 4.54 -33.91
N PRO A 117 13.48 4.46 -34.43
CA PRO A 117 13.84 4.97 -35.76
C PRO A 117 12.94 4.50 -36.89
N ASP A 118 12.38 3.29 -36.79
CA ASP A 118 11.49 2.73 -37.79
C ASP A 118 10.14 3.45 -37.88
N THR A 119 9.70 4.07 -36.78
CA THR A 119 8.50 4.93 -36.75
C THR A 119 8.72 6.22 -37.55
N LEU A 120 9.93 6.78 -37.50
CA LEU A 120 10.31 7.94 -38.32
C LEU A 120 10.50 7.55 -39.79
N ALA A 121 11.06 6.37 -40.05
CA ALA A 121 11.23 5.86 -41.40
C ALA A 121 9.89 5.65 -42.14
N LEU A 122 8.83 5.27 -41.43
CA LEU A 122 7.50 5.11 -42.00
C LEU A 122 6.83 6.46 -42.34
N VAL A 123 7.08 7.52 -41.56
CA VAL A 123 6.54 8.86 -41.80
C VAL A 123 7.29 9.59 -42.93
N VAL A 124 8.61 9.38 -43.05
CA VAL A 124 9.43 10.02 -44.10
C VAL A 124 9.22 9.41 -45.49
N ARG A 125 8.78 8.14 -45.58
CA ARG A 125 8.51 7.45 -46.86
C ARG A 125 7.12 7.71 -47.44
N ALA A 126 6.28 8.49 -46.75
CA ALA A 126 4.90 8.78 -47.16
C ALA A 126 4.74 10.11 -47.93
N PHE A 127 5.84 10.77 -48.34
CA PHE A 127 5.83 12.00 -49.15
C PHE A 127 6.65 11.84 -50.43
#